data_AF-A0A1G2XKZ9-F1
#
_entry.id   AF-A0A1G2XKZ9-F1
#
_cell.length_a   1.000
_cell.length_b   1.000
_cell.length_c   1.000
_cell.angle_alpha   90.00
_cell.angle_beta   90.00
_cell.angle_gamma   90.00
#
_symmetry.space_group_name_H-M   'P 1'
#
loop_
_entity.id
_entity.type
_entity.pdbx_description
1 polymer ?
#
loop_
_entity_poly.entity_id
_entity_poly.type
_entity_poly.pdbx_seq_one_letter_code
_entity_poly.pdbx_strand_id
1 'polypeptide(L)'
;MTSETKRKIEHIVPVVFVILLRYLNTWQALLFAFTGIMYGLFLSRMFVKGAFREYEQEKGFSFGKLIYGIMVFILILLFYKKMYIVAGAWAIMSLGDGCSNIFGKTYGKRKLPWNPEKSWIGSAAFVFFGGLGAVILMWWVSLGQSPAQTMLWQMQTPLTWSYFLICGFLTALVAAGVESLPLKINDNITVPLTAGLFLYATTIITWEQLDNAHSIMAALIINISFGLLAYYLKTVSKSGLIGGVVVGIIIYFCLGIGGFLILFTFFALGSWSSKHKYKWKASHAVAQENRGRRSVKHAVAKGGVGLVMAIMALLTNIPEIFKIAFVAAFATATFDTISSELGQIYGKKPILITSMKSVPIGTDGAISIEGTILGVASAALVGAEAYLLHLISLSSIIIVVIA
;
A
#
# COMPACT_ATOMS: atom_id res chain seq x y z
N MET A 1 -4.89 38.48 -5.07
CA MET A 1 -5.32 37.12 -4.67
C MET A 1 -4.84 36.83 -3.26
N THR A 2 -5.74 36.42 -2.36
CA THR A 2 -5.35 35.94 -1.03
C THR A 2 -4.51 34.66 -1.14
N SER A 3 -3.68 34.36 -0.14
CA SER A 3 -2.87 33.13 -0.08
C SER A 3 -3.73 31.86 -0.18
N GLU A 4 -4.97 31.95 0.28
CA GLU A 4 -5.98 30.90 0.20
C GLU A 4 -6.51 30.68 -1.22
N THR A 5 -6.79 31.74 -1.98
CA THR A 5 -7.20 31.63 -3.39
C THR A 5 -6.06 31.07 -4.25
N LYS A 6 -4.80 31.45 -3.97
CA LYS A 6 -3.61 30.89 -4.65
C LYS A 6 -3.50 29.38 -4.40
N ARG A 7 -3.68 28.93 -3.16
CA ARG A 7 -3.72 27.49 -2.81
C ARG A 7 -4.87 26.74 -3.48
N LYS A 8 -6.07 27.33 -3.57
CA LYS A 8 -7.23 26.70 -4.20
C LYS A 8 -7.05 26.50 -5.71
N ILE A 9 -6.47 27.48 -6.42
CA ILE A 9 -6.13 27.33 -7.84
C ILE A 9 -5.08 26.24 -8.05
N GLU A 10 -4.06 26.15 -7.19
CA GLU A 10 -3.03 25.10 -7.26
C GLU A 10 -3.58 23.67 -7.11
N HIS A 11 -4.74 23.46 -6.48
CA HIS A 11 -5.38 22.15 -6.40
C HIS A 11 -6.23 21.78 -7.63
N ILE A 12 -6.70 22.77 -8.40
CA ILE A 12 -7.56 22.57 -9.58
C ILE A 12 -6.71 22.39 -10.85
N VAL A 13 -5.60 23.11 -10.94
CA VAL A 13 -4.67 23.08 -12.09
C VAL A 13 -4.26 21.65 -12.48
N PRO A 14 -3.92 20.74 -11.55
CA PRO A 14 -3.59 19.35 -11.89
C PRO A 14 -4.73 18.57 -12.58
N VAL A 15 -5.99 18.85 -12.23
CA VAL A 15 -7.17 18.15 -12.80
C VAL A 15 -7.35 18.52 -14.28
N VAL A 16 -7.10 19.78 -14.64
CA VAL A 16 -7.14 20.25 -16.03
C VAL A 16 -6.12 19.49 -16.88
N PHE A 17 -4.97 19.14 -16.30
CA PHE A 17 -3.93 18.40 -17.02
C PHE A 17 -4.28 16.93 -17.24
N VAL A 18 -5.09 16.31 -16.37
CA VAL A 18 -5.59 14.94 -16.60
C VAL A 18 -6.40 14.85 -17.89
N ILE A 19 -7.17 15.89 -18.21
CA ILE A 19 -8.00 15.96 -19.42
C ILE A 19 -7.12 15.86 -20.69
N LEU A 20 -5.89 16.38 -20.63
CA LEU A 20 -4.95 16.34 -21.75
C LEU A 20 -4.45 14.93 -22.06
N LEU A 21 -4.46 13.99 -21.09
CA LEU A 21 -4.01 12.61 -21.32
C LEU A 21 -4.78 11.90 -22.45
N ARG A 22 -5.97 12.39 -22.81
CA ARG A 22 -6.71 11.93 -23.99
C ARG A 22 -5.93 12.14 -25.30
N TYR A 23 -5.15 13.21 -25.40
CA TYR A 23 -4.50 13.65 -26.64
C TYR A 23 -3.00 13.37 -26.65
N LEU A 24 -2.43 12.96 -25.53
CA LEU A 24 -0.99 12.73 -25.39
C LEU A 24 -0.65 11.26 -25.58
N ASN A 25 0.40 10.99 -26.35
CA ASN A 25 1.04 9.68 -26.31
C ASN A 25 1.88 9.51 -25.02
N THR A 26 2.34 8.29 -24.74
CA THR A 26 3.11 7.98 -23.52
C THR A 26 4.31 8.88 -23.31
N TRP A 27 5.10 9.13 -24.36
CA TRP A 27 6.30 9.96 -24.26
C TRP A 27 5.97 11.42 -23.97
N GLN A 28 4.93 11.95 -24.62
CA GLN A 28 4.44 13.30 -24.36
C GLN A 28 3.89 13.43 -22.94
N ALA A 29 3.15 12.43 -22.45
CA ALA A 29 2.65 12.39 -21.09
C ALA A 29 3.78 12.32 -20.05
N LEU A 30 4.82 11.52 -20.30
CA LEU A 30 6.01 11.45 -19.45
C LEU A 30 6.79 12.77 -19.44
N LEU A 31 6.99 13.38 -20.62
CA LEU A 31 7.62 14.69 -20.72
C LEU A 31 6.82 15.74 -19.95
N PHE A 32 5.49 15.71 -20.08
CA PHE A 32 4.61 16.61 -19.34
C PHE A 32 4.69 16.38 -17.82
N ALA A 33 4.69 15.14 -17.35
CA ALA A 33 4.89 14.85 -15.93
C ALA A 33 6.28 15.30 -15.45
N PHE A 34 7.31 15.17 -16.29
CA PHE A 34 8.65 15.66 -16.00
C PHE A 34 8.70 17.19 -15.88
N THR A 35 7.98 17.94 -16.70
CA THR A 35 7.88 19.41 -16.51
C THR A 35 7.19 19.75 -15.19
N GLY A 36 6.23 18.95 -14.74
CA GLY A 36 5.65 19.04 -13.39
C GLY A 36 6.68 18.82 -12.26
N ILE A 37 7.58 17.85 -12.43
CA ILE A 37 8.71 17.61 -11.49
C ILE A 37 9.67 18.81 -11.50
N MET A 38 10.05 19.30 -12.69
CA MET A 38 10.90 20.49 -12.83
C MET A 38 10.23 21.73 -12.23
N TYR A 39 8.91 21.86 -12.36
CA TYR A 39 8.15 22.92 -11.71
C TYR A 39 8.25 22.82 -10.18
N GLY A 40 8.07 21.62 -9.62
CA GLY A 40 8.24 21.34 -8.19
C GLY A 40 9.63 21.73 -7.66
N LEU A 41 10.69 21.32 -8.37
CA LEU A 41 12.09 21.55 -8.00
C LEU A 41 12.55 23.01 -8.20
N PHE A 42 12.22 23.61 -9.34
CA PHE A 42 12.91 24.83 -9.81
C PHE A 42 12.00 26.03 -10.09
N LEU A 43 10.71 25.86 -10.39
CA LEU A 43 9.83 27.02 -10.69
C LEU A 43 8.91 27.40 -9.53
N SER A 44 8.67 26.49 -8.59
CA SER A 44 7.90 26.77 -7.38
C SER A 44 8.50 27.94 -6.57
N ARG A 45 9.84 28.07 -6.58
CA ARG A 45 10.61 29.17 -6.00
C ARG A 45 10.30 30.56 -6.61
N MET A 46 9.96 30.61 -7.90
CA MET A 46 9.90 31.85 -8.67
C MET A 46 8.52 32.51 -8.61
N PHE A 47 7.45 31.71 -8.51
CA PHE A 47 6.07 32.22 -8.61
C PHE A 47 5.31 32.30 -7.28
N VAL A 48 5.78 31.65 -6.22
CA VAL A 48 4.95 31.42 -5.01
C VAL A 48 5.64 31.88 -3.72
N LYS A 49 6.13 33.12 -3.69
CA LYS A 49 6.43 33.81 -2.42
C LYS A 49 5.11 33.98 -1.64
N GLY A 50 4.81 33.07 -0.70
CA GLY A 50 3.67 33.18 0.22
C GLY A 50 2.75 31.95 0.39
N ALA A 51 3.00 30.80 -0.26
CA ALA A 51 2.23 29.56 -0.02
C ALA A 51 3.04 28.43 0.64
N PHE A 52 4.33 28.65 0.88
CA PHE A 52 5.23 27.72 1.54
C PHE A 52 4.94 27.63 3.04
N ARG A 53 4.83 26.41 3.59
CA ARG A 53 4.91 26.18 5.04
C ARG A 53 6.30 26.63 5.54
N GLU A 54 6.45 27.03 6.81
CA GLU A 54 7.73 27.50 7.38
C GLU A 54 8.91 26.55 7.06
N TYR A 55 8.68 25.23 7.17
CA TYR A 55 9.64 24.19 6.79
C TYR A 55 10.00 24.11 5.29
N GLU A 56 9.08 24.49 4.40
CA GLU A 56 9.33 24.53 2.95
C GLU A 56 10.04 25.84 2.54
N GLN A 57 9.99 26.88 3.37
CA GLN A 57 10.76 28.11 3.15
C GLN A 57 12.26 27.88 3.39
N GLU A 58 12.62 27.04 4.37
CA GLU A 58 14.02 26.67 4.63
C GLU A 58 14.62 25.79 3.53
N LYS A 59 13.83 24.90 2.91
CA LYS A 59 14.31 23.98 1.86
C LYS A 59 14.29 24.55 0.44
N GLY A 60 13.58 25.65 0.20
CA GLY A 60 13.54 26.34 -1.10
C GLY A 60 12.71 25.65 -2.21
N PHE A 61 12.02 24.55 -1.92
CA PHE A 61 11.07 23.87 -2.82
C PHE A 61 9.94 23.20 -2.04
N SER A 62 8.77 23.00 -2.68
CA SER A 62 7.65 22.30 -2.03
C SER A 62 7.77 20.79 -2.22
N PHE A 63 8.11 20.10 -1.14
CA PHE A 63 8.25 18.64 -1.13
C PHE A 63 6.95 17.92 -1.54
N GLY A 64 5.79 18.49 -1.17
CA GLY A 64 4.49 17.97 -1.59
C GLY A 64 4.29 18.04 -3.11
N LYS A 65 4.66 19.17 -3.74
CA LYS A 65 4.55 19.35 -5.20
C LYS A 65 5.51 18.44 -5.97
N LEU A 66 6.72 18.27 -5.44
CA LEU A 66 7.70 17.34 -6.00
C LEU A 66 7.18 15.90 -6.00
N ILE A 67 6.70 15.43 -4.85
CA ILE A 67 6.09 14.10 -4.72
C ILE A 67 4.94 13.93 -5.70
N TYR A 68 4.09 14.95 -5.83
CA TYR A 68 2.96 14.91 -6.76
C TYR A 68 3.41 14.65 -8.20
N GLY A 69 4.38 15.43 -8.70
CA GLY A 69 4.93 15.26 -10.05
C GLY A 69 5.59 13.90 -10.25
N ILE A 70 6.38 13.44 -9.27
CA ILE A 70 7.03 12.13 -9.29
C ILE A 70 5.97 11.01 -9.34
N MET A 71 4.90 11.11 -8.57
CA MET A 71 3.87 10.08 -8.52
C MET A 71 3.06 10.00 -9.80
N VAL A 72 2.73 11.13 -10.43
CA VAL A 72 2.13 11.14 -11.76
C VAL A 72 3.06 10.47 -12.78
N PHE A 73 4.35 10.80 -12.74
CA PHE A 73 5.35 10.17 -13.62
C PHE A 73 5.42 8.64 -13.41
N ILE A 74 5.44 8.18 -12.16
CA ILE A 74 5.41 6.75 -11.81
C ILE A 74 4.12 6.09 -12.31
N LEU A 75 2.95 6.70 -12.10
CA LEU A 75 1.69 6.14 -12.59
C LEU A 75 1.70 5.96 -14.11
N ILE A 76 2.22 6.94 -14.86
CA ILE A 76 2.34 6.85 -16.31
C ILE A 76 3.30 5.71 -16.70
N LEU A 77 4.43 5.55 -16.01
CA LEU A 77 5.35 4.43 -16.26
C LEU A 77 4.70 3.07 -15.98
N LEU A 78 4.00 2.92 -14.86
CA LEU A 78 3.40 1.65 -14.45
C LEU A 78 2.22 1.26 -15.34
N PHE A 79 1.41 2.23 -15.75
CA PHE A 79 0.16 1.99 -16.47
C PHE A 79 0.17 2.57 -17.89
N TYR A 80 1.35 2.67 -18.51
CA TYR A 80 1.52 3.28 -19.83
C TYR A 80 0.66 2.64 -20.92
N LYS A 81 0.29 1.35 -20.76
CA LYS A 81 -0.58 0.63 -21.68
C LYS A 81 -2.06 0.87 -21.46
N LYS A 82 -2.46 1.54 -20.37
CA LYS A 82 -3.84 1.74 -19.93
C LYS A 82 -3.99 3.14 -19.30
N MET A 83 -3.80 4.20 -20.10
CA MET A 83 -3.78 5.59 -19.62
C MET A 83 -5.05 6.04 -18.89
N TYR A 84 -6.20 5.41 -19.14
CA TYR A 84 -7.42 5.69 -18.37
C TYR A 84 -7.26 5.34 -16.88
N ILE A 85 -6.44 4.34 -16.53
CA ILE A 85 -6.11 4.00 -15.13
C ILE A 85 -5.33 5.14 -14.48
N VAL A 86 -4.35 5.70 -15.20
CA VAL A 86 -3.59 6.88 -14.74
C VAL A 86 -4.55 8.02 -14.45
N ALA A 87 -5.50 8.27 -15.36
CA ALA A 87 -6.50 9.32 -15.20
C ALA A 87 -7.39 9.10 -13.97
N GLY A 88 -7.87 7.86 -13.74
CA GLY A 88 -8.68 7.52 -12.57
C GLY A 88 -7.92 7.66 -11.25
N ALA A 89 -6.71 7.13 -11.19
CA ALA A 89 -5.85 7.23 -10.01
C ALA A 89 -5.47 8.68 -9.67
N TRP A 90 -5.13 9.46 -10.70
CA TRP A 90 -4.84 10.88 -10.56
C TRP A 90 -6.08 11.66 -10.10
N ALA A 91 -7.26 11.38 -10.68
CA ALA A 91 -8.51 12.00 -10.27
C ALA A 91 -8.82 11.77 -8.78
N ILE A 92 -8.66 10.54 -8.29
CA ILE A 92 -8.88 10.19 -6.88
C ILE A 92 -7.92 10.94 -5.97
N MET A 93 -6.63 10.99 -6.31
CA MET A 93 -5.66 11.79 -5.56
C MET A 93 -6.03 13.28 -5.55
N SER A 94 -6.30 13.89 -6.71
CA SER A 94 -6.53 15.35 -6.78
C SER A 94 -7.88 15.79 -6.20
N LEU A 95 -8.97 15.12 -6.61
CA LEU A 95 -10.33 15.50 -6.24
C LEU A 95 -10.72 14.90 -4.89
N GLY A 96 -10.34 13.65 -4.63
CA GLY A 96 -10.58 13.00 -3.35
C GLY A 96 -9.88 13.75 -2.21
N ASP A 97 -8.57 13.98 -2.28
CA ASP A 97 -7.84 14.69 -1.21
C ASP A 97 -8.26 16.15 -1.09
N GLY A 98 -8.51 16.82 -2.23
CA GLY A 98 -8.98 18.19 -2.27
C GLY A 98 -10.32 18.36 -1.54
N CYS A 99 -11.31 17.55 -1.90
CA CYS A 99 -12.64 17.60 -1.29
C CYS A 99 -12.64 17.07 0.15
N SER A 100 -11.91 15.99 0.46
CA SER A 100 -11.77 15.48 1.84
C SER A 100 -11.29 16.57 2.80
N ASN A 101 -10.30 17.35 2.39
CA ASN A 101 -9.77 18.45 3.19
C ASN A 101 -10.78 19.60 3.36
N ILE A 102 -11.48 19.99 2.30
CA ILE A 102 -12.48 21.07 2.36
C ILE A 102 -13.65 20.67 3.25
N PHE A 103 -14.30 19.54 2.97
CA PHE A 103 -15.47 19.09 3.72
C PHE A 103 -15.10 18.62 5.13
N GLY A 104 -13.96 17.95 5.29
CA GLY A 104 -13.50 17.44 6.58
C GLY A 104 -13.10 18.54 7.57
N LYS A 105 -12.53 19.65 7.10
CA LYS A 105 -12.25 20.82 7.97
C LYS A 105 -13.50 21.65 8.26
N THR A 106 -14.38 21.80 7.28
CA THR A 106 -15.56 22.68 7.40
C THR A 106 -16.68 22.02 8.20
N TYR A 107 -16.95 20.73 7.96
CA TYR A 107 -18.11 20.02 8.50
C TYR A 107 -17.73 18.80 9.36
N GLY A 108 -16.48 18.32 9.29
CA GLY A 108 -16.00 17.09 9.91
C GLY A 108 -15.83 17.12 11.43
N LYS A 109 -16.93 17.29 12.17
CA LYS A 109 -16.97 17.27 13.64
C LYS A 109 -16.63 15.90 14.24
N ARG A 110 -17.13 14.81 13.64
CA ARG A 110 -16.84 13.43 14.09
C ARG A 110 -15.57 12.91 13.42
N LYS A 111 -14.53 12.69 14.22
CA LYS A 111 -13.23 12.15 13.77
C LYS A 111 -13.25 10.63 13.64
N LEU A 112 -12.33 10.08 12.86
CA LEU A 112 -12.20 8.63 12.73
C LEU A 112 -11.60 8.02 14.01
N PRO A 113 -12.13 6.90 14.52
CA PRO A 113 -11.65 6.27 15.76
C PRO A 113 -10.18 5.79 15.73
N TRP A 114 -9.59 5.65 14.55
CA TRP A 114 -8.21 5.18 14.35
C TRP A 114 -7.27 6.27 13.80
N ASN A 115 -7.81 7.41 13.36
CA ASN A 115 -7.05 8.55 12.88
C ASN A 115 -7.79 9.87 13.19
N PRO A 116 -7.43 10.57 14.27
CA PRO A 116 -8.13 11.78 14.70
C PRO A 116 -7.91 12.98 13.76
N GLU A 117 -6.91 12.94 12.88
CA GLU A 117 -6.66 13.98 11.88
C GLU A 117 -7.71 13.97 10.75
N LYS A 118 -8.34 12.80 10.53
CA LYS A 118 -9.33 12.57 9.48
C LYS A 118 -10.74 12.52 10.07
N SER A 119 -11.75 12.78 9.25
CA SER A 119 -13.16 12.83 9.68
C SER A 119 -14.05 11.98 8.79
N TRP A 120 -15.15 11.46 9.34
CA TRP A 120 -16.10 10.66 8.57
C TRP A 120 -16.67 11.41 7.36
N ILE A 121 -16.97 12.71 7.53
CA ILE A 121 -17.48 13.57 6.45
C ILE A 121 -16.40 13.81 5.39
N GLY A 122 -15.14 14.00 5.80
CA GLY A 122 -14.00 14.09 4.88
C GLY A 122 -13.85 12.83 4.04
N SER A 123 -13.85 11.64 4.66
CA SER A 123 -13.75 10.36 3.95
C SER A 123 -14.96 10.10 3.04
N ALA A 124 -16.18 10.49 3.43
CA ALA A 124 -17.36 10.39 2.55
C ALA A 124 -17.23 11.32 1.32
N ALA A 125 -16.75 12.56 1.52
CA ALA A 125 -16.46 13.49 0.42
C ALA A 125 -15.35 12.96 -0.49
N PHE A 126 -14.31 12.35 0.08
CA PHE A 126 -13.24 11.69 -0.67
C PHE A 126 -13.81 10.66 -1.64
N VAL A 127 -14.62 9.72 -1.14
CA VAL A 127 -15.19 8.64 -1.95
C VAL A 127 -16.10 9.19 -3.03
N PHE A 128 -16.96 10.15 -2.69
CA PHE A 128 -17.92 10.70 -3.62
C PHE A 128 -17.27 11.49 -4.76
N PHE A 129 -16.45 12.50 -4.43
CA PHE A 129 -15.84 13.38 -5.44
C PHE A 129 -14.67 12.70 -6.16
N GLY A 130 -13.87 11.90 -5.45
CA GLY A 130 -12.81 11.10 -6.05
C GLY A 130 -13.37 10.03 -7.00
N GLY A 131 -14.43 9.33 -6.59
CA GLY A 131 -15.12 8.33 -7.41
C GLY A 131 -15.74 8.95 -8.65
N LEU A 132 -16.52 10.03 -8.51
CA LEU A 132 -17.11 10.75 -9.64
C LEU A 132 -16.04 11.26 -10.62
N GLY A 133 -14.96 11.84 -10.10
CA GLY A 133 -13.82 12.28 -10.89
C GLY A 133 -13.15 11.14 -11.66
N ALA A 134 -12.95 9.99 -11.01
CA ALA A 134 -12.40 8.80 -11.65
C ALA A 134 -13.29 8.30 -12.79
N VAL A 135 -14.60 8.18 -12.56
CA VAL A 135 -15.56 7.75 -13.59
C VAL A 135 -15.46 8.62 -14.84
N ILE A 136 -15.52 9.94 -14.66
CA ILE A 136 -15.53 10.90 -15.77
C ILE A 136 -14.19 10.89 -16.51
N LEU A 137 -13.07 10.92 -15.79
CA LEU A 137 -11.75 11.04 -16.40
C LEU A 137 -11.26 9.72 -17.01
N MET A 138 -11.60 8.57 -16.43
CA MET A 138 -11.37 7.27 -17.05
C MET A 138 -12.13 7.15 -18.36
N TRP A 139 -13.43 7.48 -18.36
CA TRP A 139 -14.23 7.47 -19.57
C TRP A 139 -13.65 8.42 -20.62
N TRP A 140 -13.38 9.67 -20.26
CA TRP A 140 -12.83 10.69 -21.17
C TRP A 140 -11.52 10.26 -21.84
N VAL A 141 -10.55 9.76 -21.04
CA VAL A 141 -9.24 9.36 -21.56
C VAL A 141 -9.33 8.06 -22.37
N SER A 142 -10.30 7.19 -22.09
CA SER A 142 -10.51 5.99 -22.91
C SER A 142 -10.96 6.30 -24.36
N LEU A 143 -11.60 7.46 -24.59
CA LEU A 143 -12.01 7.92 -25.93
C LEU A 143 -10.86 8.42 -26.82
N GLY A 144 -9.65 8.62 -26.27
CA GLY A 144 -8.50 9.17 -27.00
C GLY A 144 -7.55 8.13 -27.59
N GLN A 145 -7.84 6.85 -27.39
CA GLN A 145 -6.87 5.78 -27.58
C GLN A 145 -7.00 5.18 -28.98
N SER A 146 -5.87 4.70 -29.51
CA SER A 146 -5.85 4.17 -30.88
C SER A 146 -6.86 3.04 -31.05
N PRO A 147 -7.52 2.90 -32.23
CA PRO A 147 -8.51 1.83 -32.45
C PRO A 147 -7.98 0.43 -32.13
N ALA A 148 -6.70 0.16 -32.42
CA ALA A 148 -6.05 -1.11 -32.09
C ALA A 148 -5.91 -1.34 -30.57
N GLN A 149 -5.52 -0.32 -29.79
CA GLN A 149 -5.46 -0.42 -28.33
C GLN A 149 -6.85 -0.57 -27.71
N THR A 150 -7.83 0.18 -28.21
CA THR A 150 -9.22 0.08 -27.76
C THR A 150 -9.78 -1.32 -28.02
N MET A 151 -9.48 -1.91 -29.17
CA MET A 151 -9.88 -3.29 -29.50
C MET A 151 -9.20 -4.31 -28.57
N LEU A 152 -7.89 -4.18 -28.32
CA LEU A 152 -7.17 -5.03 -27.36
C LEU A 152 -7.74 -4.92 -25.94
N TRP A 153 -8.07 -3.71 -25.50
CA TRP A 153 -8.69 -3.51 -24.19
C TRP A 153 -10.09 -4.08 -24.13
N GLN A 154 -10.91 -3.91 -25.17
CA GLN A 154 -12.28 -4.44 -25.22
C GLN A 154 -12.32 -5.97 -25.24
N MET A 155 -11.33 -6.62 -25.85
CA MET A 155 -11.19 -8.08 -25.81
C MET A 155 -10.87 -8.61 -24.40
N GLN A 156 -10.15 -7.85 -23.58
CA GLN A 156 -9.79 -8.24 -22.21
C GLN A 156 -10.83 -7.77 -21.17
N THR A 157 -11.29 -6.53 -21.31
CA THR A 157 -12.21 -5.84 -20.41
C THR A 157 -13.13 -4.91 -21.20
N PRO A 158 -14.44 -5.24 -21.30
CA PRO A 158 -15.43 -4.33 -21.86
C PRO A 158 -15.48 -3.04 -21.06
N LEU A 159 -15.00 -1.93 -21.64
CA LEU A 159 -14.99 -0.61 -21.01
C LEU A 159 -16.39 0.04 -21.09
N THR A 160 -17.36 -0.56 -20.42
CA THR A 160 -18.73 -0.07 -20.34
C THR A 160 -18.86 1.06 -19.31
N TRP A 161 -19.95 1.82 -19.37
CA TRP A 161 -20.29 2.79 -18.32
C TRP A 161 -20.42 2.14 -16.94
N SER A 162 -20.95 0.92 -16.86
CA SER A 162 -21.03 0.17 -15.61
C SER A 162 -19.65 -0.16 -15.04
N TYR A 163 -18.67 -0.53 -15.88
CA TYR A 163 -17.30 -0.75 -15.46
C TYR A 163 -16.71 0.52 -14.83
N PHE A 164 -16.81 1.67 -15.52
CA PHE A 164 -16.29 2.94 -15.00
C PHE A 164 -16.94 3.31 -13.66
N LEU A 165 -18.26 3.23 -13.56
CA LEU A 165 -19.02 3.51 -12.33
C LEU A 165 -18.57 2.61 -11.17
N ILE A 166 -18.63 1.30 -11.35
CA ILE A 166 -18.34 0.34 -10.28
C ILE A 166 -16.87 0.45 -9.87
N CYS A 167 -15.94 0.37 -10.83
CA CYS A 167 -14.52 0.38 -10.53
C CYS A 167 -14.08 1.74 -9.98
N GLY A 168 -14.58 2.86 -10.51
CA GLY A 168 -14.24 4.20 -10.02
C GLY A 168 -14.61 4.40 -8.55
N PHE A 169 -15.84 4.06 -8.16
CA PHE A 169 -16.29 4.20 -6.77
C PHE A 169 -15.67 3.17 -5.82
N LEU A 170 -15.50 1.92 -6.25
CA LEU A 170 -14.80 0.91 -5.43
C LEU A 170 -13.34 1.32 -5.20
N THR A 171 -12.66 1.82 -6.23
CA THR A 171 -11.28 2.32 -6.11
C THR A 171 -11.22 3.49 -5.13
N ALA A 172 -12.15 4.44 -5.23
CA ALA A 172 -12.21 5.58 -4.32
C ALA A 172 -12.47 5.14 -2.87
N LEU A 173 -13.29 4.11 -2.65
CA LEU A 173 -13.52 3.51 -1.33
C LEU A 173 -12.27 2.87 -0.74
N VAL A 174 -11.54 2.07 -1.54
CA VAL A 174 -10.28 1.44 -1.11
C VAL A 174 -9.22 2.51 -0.82
N ALA A 175 -9.10 3.51 -1.69
CA ALA A 175 -8.18 4.63 -1.51
C ALA A 175 -8.52 5.47 -0.27
N ALA A 176 -9.80 5.72 0.02
CA ALA A 176 -10.24 6.36 1.27
C ALA A 176 -9.88 5.51 2.50
N GLY A 177 -9.96 4.18 2.38
CA GLY A 177 -9.48 3.26 3.41
C GLY A 177 -8.01 3.49 3.73
N VAL A 178 -7.15 3.60 2.71
CA VAL A 178 -5.72 3.91 2.87
C VAL A 178 -5.47 5.31 3.41
N GLU A 179 -6.14 6.32 2.87
CA GLU A 179 -6.08 7.73 3.32
C GLU A 179 -6.50 7.90 4.78
N SER A 180 -7.40 7.04 5.26
CA SER A 180 -7.85 7.05 6.66
C SER A 180 -6.79 6.54 7.65
N LEU A 181 -5.76 5.83 7.19
CA LEU A 181 -4.78 5.20 8.08
C LEU A 181 -3.79 6.24 8.63
N PRO A 182 -3.36 6.13 9.90
CA PRO A 182 -2.38 7.03 10.49
C PRO A 182 -0.94 6.68 10.05
N LEU A 183 -0.70 6.74 8.74
CA LEU A 183 0.60 6.50 8.12
C LEU A 183 1.44 7.78 8.14
N LYS A 184 2.75 7.65 8.35
CA LYS A 184 3.70 8.78 8.21
C LYS A 184 4.15 9.00 6.74
N ILE A 185 3.61 8.21 5.81
CA ILE A 185 3.89 8.32 4.37
C ILE A 185 2.94 9.38 3.80
N ASN A 186 3.42 10.14 2.82
CA ASN A 186 2.61 11.18 2.17
C ASN A 186 1.41 10.56 1.44
N ASP A 187 0.20 11.08 1.68
CA ASP A 187 -1.05 10.63 1.03
C ASP A 187 -0.97 10.75 -0.49
N ASN A 188 -0.23 11.74 -1.01
CA ASN A 188 0.04 11.89 -2.45
C ASN A 188 0.88 10.74 -3.06
N ILE A 189 1.39 9.80 -2.26
CA ILE A 189 2.03 8.56 -2.72
C ILE A 189 1.06 7.39 -2.56
N THR A 190 0.53 7.20 -1.35
CA THR A 190 -0.25 6.01 -0.99
C THR A 190 -1.58 5.94 -1.73
N VAL A 191 -2.29 7.07 -1.84
CA VAL A 191 -3.60 7.19 -2.50
C VAL A 191 -3.53 6.87 -3.99
N PRO A 192 -2.77 7.61 -4.83
CA PRO A 192 -2.72 7.36 -6.27
C PRO A 192 -2.17 5.97 -6.59
N LEU A 193 -1.17 5.49 -5.85
CA LEU A 193 -0.61 4.16 -6.07
C LEU A 193 -1.66 3.08 -5.78
N THR A 194 -2.35 3.16 -4.64
CA THR A 194 -3.45 2.23 -4.29
C THR A 194 -4.53 2.26 -5.37
N ALA A 195 -4.92 3.46 -5.80
CA ALA A 195 -5.97 3.63 -6.79
C ALA A 195 -5.59 3.02 -8.15
N GLY A 196 -4.39 3.32 -8.65
CA GLY A 196 -3.91 2.79 -9.94
C GLY A 196 -3.78 1.27 -9.92
N LEU A 197 -3.24 0.71 -8.82
CA LEU A 197 -3.09 -0.73 -8.67
C LEU A 197 -4.41 -1.48 -8.59
N PHE A 198 -5.36 -0.95 -7.81
CA PHE A 198 -6.68 -1.56 -7.69
C PHE A 198 -7.40 -1.53 -9.04
N LEU A 199 -7.40 -0.39 -9.74
CA LEU A 199 -7.95 -0.28 -11.09
C LEU A 199 -7.27 -1.23 -12.08
N TYR A 200 -5.95 -1.39 -12.02
CA TYR A 200 -5.25 -2.32 -12.88
C TYR A 200 -5.62 -3.77 -12.59
N ALA A 201 -5.74 -4.15 -11.32
CA ALA A 201 -6.21 -5.47 -10.91
C ALA A 201 -7.60 -5.76 -11.47
N THR A 202 -8.54 -4.79 -11.45
CA THR A 202 -9.87 -4.99 -12.05
C THR A 202 -9.85 -5.20 -13.57
N THR A 203 -8.72 -4.90 -14.23
CA THR A 203 -8.55 -5.16 -15.67
C THR A 203 -7.91 -6.49 -16.02
N ILE A 204 -7.40 -7.21 -15.03
CA ILE A 204 -6.81 -8.53 -15.21
C ILE A 204 -7.84 -9.61 -14.86
N ILE A 205 -8.75 -9.29 -13.94
CA ILE A 205 -9.83 -10.19 -13.54
C ILE A 205 -10.82 -10.33 -14.71
N THR A 206 -10.90 -11.52 -15.28
CA THR A 206 -11.87 -11.82 -16.34
C THR A 206 -13.26 -12.11 -15.75
N TRP A 207 -14.31 -11.95 -16.55
CA TRP A 207 -15.68 -12.30 -16.15
C TRP A 207 -15.82 -13.78 -15.72
N GLU A 208 -15.02 -14.67 -16.29
CA GLU A 208 -14.96 -16.10 -15.94
C GLU A 208 -14.34 -16.33 -14.54
N GLN A 209 -13.40 -15.48 -14.12
CA GLN A 209 -12.88 -15.45 -12.75
C GLN A 209 -13.85 -14.76 -11.76
N LEU A 210 -14.70 -13.87 -12.26
CA LEU A 210 -15.81 -13.25 -11.51
C LEU A 210 -17.05 -14.13 -11.40
N ASP A 211 -17.28 -15.12 -12.29
CA ASP A 211 -18.31 -16.14 -12.07
C ASP A 211 -17.95 -17.06 -10.90
N ASN A 212 -16.65 -17.18 -10.60
CA ASN A 212 -16.15 -17.58 -9.29
C ASN A 212 -16.33 -16.47 -8.22
N ALA A 213 -17.32 -15.57 -8.31
CA ALA A 213 -17.58 -14.46 -7.38
C ALA A 213 -17.69 -14.92 -5.93
N HIS A 214 -18.13 -16.15 -5.70
CA HIS A 214 -18.08 -16.80 -4.40
C HIS A 214 -16.66 -16.77 -3.80
N SER A 215 -15.60 -16.91 -4.60
CA SER A 215 -14.20 -16.89 -4.15
C SER A 215 -13.70 -15.50 -3.75
N ILE A 216 -14.03 -14.43 -4.49
CA ILE A 216 -13.65 -13.05 -4.14
C ILE A 216 -14.46 -12.58 -2.92
N MET A 217 -15.77 -12.86 -2.91
CA MET A 217 -16.64 -12.57 -1.78
C MET A 217 -16.19 -13.37 -0.54
N ALA A 218 -15.88 -14.65 -0.71
CA ALA A 218 -15.32 -15.48 0.36
C ALA A 218 -13.98 -14.94 0.82
N ALA A 219 -13.08 -14.50 -0.07
CA ALA A 219 -11.80 -13.93 0.34
C ALA A 219 -11.96 -12.62 1.12
N LEU A 220 -12.89 -11.75 0.71
CA LEU A 220 -13.24 -10.55 1.46
C LEU A 220 -13.85 -10.90 2.82
N ILE A 221 -14.81 -11.83 2.86
CA ILE A 221 -15.43 -12.30 4.10
C ILE A 221 -14.39 -12.93 5.01
N ILE A 222 -13.52 -13.79 4.49
CA ILE A 222 -12.44 -14.48 5.22
C ILE A 222 -11.47 -13.44 5.78
N ASN A 223 -11.00 -12.51 4.95
CA ASN A 223 -10.07 -11.47 5.37
C ASN A 223 -10.69 -10.54 6.45
N ILE A 224 -11.92 -10.08 6.23
CA ILE A 224 -12.65 -9.27 7.23
C ILE A 224 -12.87 -10.09 8.51
N SER A 225 -13.27 -11.35 8.41
CA SER A 225 -13.54 -12.22 9.56
C SER A 225 -12.27 -12.47 10.38
N PHE A 226 -11.15 -12.77 9.71
CA PHE A 226 -9.85 -12.91 10.38
C PHE A 226 -9.38 -11.60 10.99
N GLY A 227 -9.55 -10.47 10.30
CA GLY A 227 -9.26 -9.16 10.85
C GLY A 227 -10.06 -8.92 12.13
N LEU A 228 -11.37 -9.13 12.09
CA LEU A 228 -12.27 -8.96 13.24
C LEU A 228 -11.92 -9.91 14.38
N LEU A 229 -11.60 -11.18 14.08
CA LEU A 229 -11.14 -12.15 15.07
C LEU A 229 -9.84 -11.70 15.73
N ALA A 230 -8.86 -11.24 14.95
CA ALA A 230 -7.59 -10.72 15.46
C ALA A 230 -7.79 -9.47 16.33
N TYR A 231 -8.72 -8.59 15.95
CA TYR A 231 -9.13 -7.46 16.77
C TYR A 231 -9.78 -7.91 18.09
N TYR A 232 -10.69 -8.87 18.05
CA TYR A 232 -11.36 -9.43 19.24
C TYR A 232 -10.38 -10.14 20.18
N LEU A 233 -9.43 -10.90 19.63
CA LEU A 233 -8.32 -11.52 20.35
C LEU A 233 -7.29 -10.50 20.86
N LYS A 234 -7.52 -9.20 20.64
CA LYS A 234 -6.64 -8.11 21.07
C LYS A 234 -5.20 -8.32 20.57
N THR A 235 -5.00 -8.94 19.41
CA THR A 235 -3.69 -9.04 18.73
C THR A 235 -3.45 -7.84 17.82
N VAL A 236 -4.52 -7.14 17.42
CA VAL A 236 -4.44 -6.00 16.50
C VAL A 236 -5.20 -4.79 17.05
N SER A 237 -4.70 -3.59 16.75
CA SER A 237 -5.37 -2.32 17.03
C SER A 237 -6.44 -1.99 15.97
N LYS A 238 -7.27 -0.96 16.19
CA LYS A 238 -8.26 -0.53 15.18
C LYS A 238 -7.64 -0.13 13.84
N SER A 239 -6.51 0.58 13.86
CA SER A 239 -5.77 0.92 12.63
C SER A 239 -5.12 -0.31 11.99
N GLY A 240 -4.64 -1.25 12.80
CA GLY A 240 -4.11 -2.51 12.30
C GLY A 240 -5.18 -3.40 11.65
N LEU A 241 -6.43 -3.36 12.13
CA LEU A 241 -7.55 -4.09 11.52
C LEU A 241 -7.78 -3.59 10.09
N ILE A 242 -7.98 -2.27 9.93
CA ILE A 242 -8.26 -1.66 8.62
C ILE A 242 -7.06 -1.85 7.70
N GLY A 243 -5.85 -1.55 8.19
CA GLY A 243 -4.62 -1.72 7.42
C GLY A 243 -4.39 -3.17 7.00
N GLY A 244 -4.62 -4.13 7.91
CA GLY A 244 -4.49 -5.55 7.64
C GLY A 244 -5.49 -6.05 6.60
N VAL A 245 -6.76 -5.62 6.71
CA VAL A 245 -7.80 -5.94 5.71
C VAL A 245 -7.40 -5.39 4.34
N VAL A 246 -7.03 -4.12 4.25
CA VAL A 246 -6.62 -3.49 2.98
C VAL A 246 -5.40 -4.19 2.38
N VAL A 247 -4.34 -4.41 3.15
CA VAL A 247 -3.12 -5.10 2.68
C VAL A 247 -3.44 -6.52 2.24
N GLY A 248 -4.25 -7.26 3.01
CA GLY A 248 -4.66 -8.61 2.66
C GLY A 248 -5.49 -8.66 1.37
N ILE A 249 -6.36 -7.67 1.13
CA ILE A 249 -7.13 -7.55 -0.11
C ILE A 249 -6.18 -7.34 -1.29
N ILE A 250 -5.23 -6.41 -1.17
CA ILE A 250 -4.29 -6.13 -2.26
C ILE A 250 -3.44 -7.37 -2.57
N ILE A 251 -2.89 -8.03 -1.55
CA ILE A 251 -2.09 -9.25 -1.73
C ILE A 251 -2.93 -10.37 -2.36
N TYR A 252 -4.18 -10.54 -1.92
CA TYR A 252 -5.09 -11.53 -2.51
C TYR A 252 -5.36 -11.24 -3.99
N PHE A 253 -5.57 -9.98 -4.37
CA PHE A 253 -5.75 -9.63 -5.78
C PHE A 253 -4.49 -9.83 -6.63
N CYS A 254 -3.31 -9.62 -6.04
CA CYS A 254 -2.05 -9.75 -6.77
C CYS A 254 -1.60 -11.22 -6.93
N LEU A 255 -1.75 -12.02 -5.88
CA LEU A 255 -1.14 -13.36 -5.76
C LEU A 255 -2.14 -14.45 -5.36
N GLY A 256 -3.43 -14.14 -5.30
CA GLY A 256 -4.50 -15.07 -4.93
C GLY A 256 -4.47 -15.51 -3.47
N ILE A 257 -5.14 -16.63 -3.20
CA ILE A 257 -5.20 -17.24 -1.87
C ILE A 257 -3.81 -17.62 -1.33
N GLY A 258 -2.89 -18.02 -2.22
CA GLY A 258 -1.54 -18.38 -1.84
C GLY A 258 -0.81 -17.22 -1.15
N GLY A 259 -0.81 -16.04 -1.78
CA GLY A 259 -0.18 -14.85 -1.20
C GLY A 259 -0.85 -14.42 0.12
N PHE A 260 -2.18 -14.54 0.20
CA PHE A 260 -2.93 -14.23 1.42
C PHE A 260 -2.56 -15.15 2.58
N LEU A 261 -2.40 -16.45 2.33
CA LEU A 261 -2.01 -17.43 3.36
C LEU A 261 -0.59 -17.16 3.88
N ILE A 262 0.36 -16.79 3.02
CA ILE A 262 1.71 -16.38 3.46
C ILE A 262 1.66 -15.15 4.39
N LEU A 263 0.88 -14.13 4.02
CA LEU A 263 0.65 -12.96 4.88
C LEU A 263 0.03 -13.37 6.22
N PHE A 264 -0.95 -14.29 6.18
CA PHE A 264 -1.60 -14.81 7.37
C PHE A 264 -0.62 -15.57 8.27
N THR A 265 0.22 -16.44 7.73
CA THR A 265 1.23 -17.19 8.48
C THR A 265 2.23 -16.27 9.16
N PHE A 266 2.76 -15.27 8.45
CA PHE A 266 3.58 -14.22 9.06
C PHE A 266 2.87 -13.53 10.24
N PHE A 267 1.60 -13.15 10.03
CA PHE A 267 0.82 -12.46 11.05
C PHE A 267 0.53 -13.35 12.26
N ALA A 268 0.17 -14.62 12.04
CA ALA A 268 -0.18 -15.59 13.06
C ALA A 268 1.04 -15.97 13.90
N LEU A 269 2.14 -16.38 13.27
CA LEU A 269 3.40 -16.72 13.94
C LEU A 269 3.95 -15.53 14.72
N GLY A 270 3.90 -14.35 14.12
CA GLY A 270 4.32 -13.15 14.80
C GLY A 270 3.43 -12.80 16.00
N SER A 271 2.11 -12.82 15.85
CA SER A 271 1.18 -12.50 16.94
C SER A 271 1.28 -13.52 18.09
N TRP A 272 1.49 -14.79 17.76
CA TRP A 272 1.70 -15.86 18.72
C TRP A 272 3.01 -15.67 19.49
N SER A 273 4.14 -15.52 18.79
CA SER A 273 5.47 -15.37 19.42
C SER A 273 5.56 -14.13 20.32
N SER A 274 4.98 -13.02 19.89
CA SER A 274 4.90 -11.79 20.69
C SER A 274 4.10 -11.95 21.98
N LYS A 275 3.07 -12.80 22.00
CA LYS A 275 2.27 -13.08 23.20
C LYS A 275 2.82 -14.23 24.05
N HIS A 276 3.63 -15.10 23.46
CA HIS A 276 4.20 -16.24 24.15
C HIS A 276 5.03 -15.78 25.35
N LYS A 277 4.71 -16.32 26.53
CA LYS A 277 5.31 -15.93 27.83
C LYS A 277 5.37 -14.41 28.07
N TYR A 278 4.35 -13.65 27.66
CA TYR A 278 4.34 -12.19 27.79
C TYR A 278 4.63 -11.68 29.22
N LYS A 279 4.09 -12.33 30.26
CA LYS A 279 4.36 -11.94 31.67
C LYS A 279 5.85 -11.99 32.02
N TRP A 280 6.55 -13.00 31.52
CA TRP A 280 8.00 -13.15 31.69
C TRP A 280 8.76 -12.08 30.90
N LYS A 281 8.35 -11.81 29.65
CA LYS A 281 8.97 -10.73 28.85
C LYS A 281 8.80 -9.36 29.53
N ALA A 282 7.64 -9.13 30.14
CA ALA A 282 7.33 -7.88 30.82
C ALA A 282 8.17 -7.69 32.09
N SER A 283 8.42 -8.76 32.85
CA SER A 283 9.29 -8.69 34.04
C SER A 283 10.77 -8.47 33.69
N HIS A 284 11.17 -8.70 32.44
CA HIS A 284 12.54 -8.50 31.95
C HIS A 284 12.68 -7.26 31.05
N ALA A 285 11.66 -6.38 31.00
CA ALA A 285 11.62 -5.17 30.18
C ALA A 285 11.83 -5.39 28.66
N VAL A 286 11.57 -6.61 28.16
CA VAL A 286 11.69 -6.98 26.73
C VAL A 286 10.32 -7.25 26.08
N ALA A 287 9.22 -7.03 26.80
CA ALA A 287 7.88 -7.23 26.25
C ALA A 287 7.57 -6.23 25.14
N GLN A 288 6.95 -6.72 24.07
CA GLN A 288 6.46 -5.88 23.00
C GLN A 288 5.43 -4.87 23.52
N GLU A 289 5.54 -3.62 23.04
CA GLU A 289 4.64 -2.53 23.38
C GLU A 289 3.16 -2.88 23.17
N ASN A 290 2.26 -2.13 23.84
CA ASN A 290 0.81 -2.27 23.72
C ASN A 290 0.27 -3.69 23.94
N ARG A 291 0.96 -4.50 24.76
CA ARG A 291 0.62 -5.91 25.03
C ARG A 291 0.65 -6.78 23.78
N GLY A 292 1.61 -6.52 22.88
CA GLY A 292 1.77 -7.25 21.62
C GLY A 292 0.72 -6.91 20.56
N ARG A 293 -0.01 -5.79 20.71
CA ARG A 293 -0.99 -5.34 19.72
C ARG A 293 -0.31 -4.71 18.51
N ARG A 294 -0.55 -5.28 17.33
CA ARG A 294 0.01 -4.77 16.08
C ARG A 294 -0.87 -3.66 15.50
N SER A 295 -0.24 -2.56 15.10
CA SER A 295 -0.81 -1.45 14.36
C SER A 295 -0.41 -1.52 12.89
N VAL A 296 -1.08 -0.72 12.06
CA VAL A 296 -0.73 -0.61 10.64
C VAL A 296 0.73 -0.22 10.42
N LYS A 297 1.35 0.52 11.36
CA LYS A 297 2.77 0.88 11.27
C LYS A 297 3.67 -0.34 11.28
N HIS A 298 3.37 -1.34 12.11
CA HIS A 298 4.13 -2.59 12.13
C HIS A 298 3.89 -3.42 10.85
N ALA A 299 2.64 -3.43 10.35
CA ALA A 299 2.30 -4.11 9.11
C ALA A 299 3.05 -3.50 7.90
N VAL A 300 3.10 -2.18 7.78
CA VAL A 300 3.85 -1.50 6.70
C VAL A 300 5.36 -1.67 6.87
N ALA A 301 5.88 -1.57 8.10
CA ALA A 301 7.32 -1.70 8.34
C ALA A 301 7.87 -3.08 7.97
N LYS A 302 7.14 -4.16 8.29
CA LYS A 302 7.60 -5.54 8.03
C LYS A 302 7.02 -6.15 6.75
N GLY A 303 5.82 -5.77 6.34
CA GLY A 303 5.12 -6.30 5.17
C GLY A 303 5.15 -5.41 3.94
N GLY A 304 5.70 -4.19 4.03
CA GLY A 304 5.71 -3.23 2.92
C GLY A 304 6.48 -3.70 1.70
N VAL A 305 7.67 -4.29 1.90
CA VAL A 305 8.47 -4.86 0.79
C VAL A 305 7.70 -6.00 0.12
N GLY A 306 7.13 -6.92 0.91
CA GLY A 306 6.28 -7.99 0.40
C GLY A 306 5.11 -7.45 -0.42
N LEU A 307 4.39 -6.44 0.08
CA LEU A 307 3.31 -5.79 -0.66
C LEU A 307 3.78 -5.25 -2.03
N VAL A 308 4.92 -4.55 -2.08
CA VAL A 308 5.48 -4.04 -3.35
C VAL A 308 5.85 -5.19 -4.29
N MET A 309 6.44 -6.28 -3.77
CA MET A 309 6.78 -7.43 -4.61
C MET A 309 5.53 -8.12 -5.17
N ALA A 310 4.45 -8.28 -4.38
CA ALA A 310 3.17 -8.79 -4.86
C ALA A 310 2.63 -7.94 -6.01
N ILE A 311 2.67 -6.62 -5.85
CA ILE A 311 2.26 -5.66 -6.88
C ILE A 311 3.11 -5.81 -8.15
N MET A 312 4.43 -5.91 -8.02
CA MET A 312 5.33 -6.05 -9.17
C MET A 312 5.13 -7.38 -9.90
N ALA A 313 4.74 -8.44 -9.19
CA ALA A 313 4.36 -9.71 -9.80
C ALA A 313 3.14 -9.55 -10.72
N LEU A 314 2.21 -8.64 -10.40
CA LEU A 314 1.03 -8.36 -11.23
C LEU A 314 1.37 -7.44 -12.43
N LEU A 315 2.29 -6.49 -12.25
CA LEU A 315 2.57 -5.44 -13.23
C LEU A 315 3.60 -5.83 -14.31
N THR A 316 4.38 -6.88 -14.08
CA THR A 316 5.52 -7.22 -14.95
C THR A 316 5.32 -8.55 -15.68
N ASN A 317 6.04 -8.73 -16.79
CA ASN A 317 6.04 -9.98 -17.55
C ASN A 317 6.96 -11.06 -16.96
N ILE A 318 7.50 -10.83 -15.75
CA ILE A 318 8.40 -11.74 -15.04
C ILE A 318 7.88 -12.02 -13.62
N PRO A 319 6.62 -12.48 -13.46
CA PRO A 319 5.96 -12.60 -12.17
C PRO A 319 6.69 -13.53 -11.20
N GLU A 320 7.37 -14.56 -11.70
CA GLU A 320 8.06 -15.58 -10.88
C GLU A 320 9.14 -14.99 -9.97
N ILE A 321 9.95 -14.04 -10.47
CA ILE A 321 11.01 -13.41 -9.68
C ILE A 321 10.38 -12.61 -8.52
N PHE A 322 9.29 -11.91 -8.80
CA PHE A 322 8.60 -11.10 -7.81
C PHE A 322 7.80 -11.94 -6.80
N LYS A 323 7.28 -13.11 -7.19
CA LYS A 323 6.72 -14.08 -6.25
C LYS A 323 7.78 -14.61 -5.29
N ILE A 324 8.97 -14.96 -5.80
CA ILE A 324 10.10 -15.38 -4.95
C ILE A 324 10.49 -14.25 -3.99
N ALA A 325 10.62 -13.02 -4.49
CA ALA A 325 10.96 -11.86 -3.66
C ALA A 325 9.86 -11.55 -2.61
N PHE A 326 8.58 -11.75 -2.96
CA PHE A 326 7.45 -11.64 -2.02
C PHE A 326 7.59 -12.64 -0.88
N VAL A 327 7.81 -13.91 -1.20
CA VAL A 327 7.96 -14.97 -0.19
C VAL A 327 9.20 -14.73 0.66
N ALA A 328 10.32 -14.36 0.04
CA ALA A 328 11.56 -14.00 0.75
C ALA A 328 11.30 -12.86 1.74
N ALA A 329 10.65 -11.76 1.32
CA ALA A 329 10.35 -10.63 2.21
C ALA A 329 9.53 -11.05 3.45
N PHE A 330 8.51 -11.92 3.28
CA PHE A 330 7.73 -12.44 4.40
C PHE A 330 8.47 -13.48 5.23
N ALA A 331 9.34 -14.29 4.62
CA ALA A 331 10.22 -15.22 5.32
C ALA A 331 11.22 -14.47 6.21
N THR A 332 11.90 -13.44 5.69
CA THR A 332 12.79 -12.56 6.45
C THR A 332 12.04 -11.84 7.58
N ALA A 333 10.83 -11.32 7.32
CA ALA A 333 10.03 -10.67 8.35
C ALA A 333 9.58 -11.64 9.46
N THR A 334 9.29 -12.89 9.10
CA THR A 334 8.95 -13.97 10.04
C THR A 334 10.16 -14.39 10.85
N PHE A 335 11.32 -14.58 10.18
CA PHE A 335 12.61 -14.84 10.81
C PHE A 335 12.94 -13.79 11.86
N ASP A 336 12.90 -12.51 11.51
CA ASP A 336 13.24 -11.39 12.40
C ASP A 336 12.34 -11.39 13.64
N THR A 337 11.05 -11.65 13.44
CA THR A 337 10.08 -11.69 14.54
C THR A 337 10.27 -12.90 15.44
N ILE A 338 10.41 -14.11 14.87
CA ILE A 338 10.52 -15.34 15.66
C ILE A 338 11.87 -15.42 16.38
N SER A 339 12.95 -15.03 15.71
CA SER A 339 14.29 -15.03 16.29
C SER A 339 14.42 -14.05 17.46
N SER A 340 13.86 -12.85 17.35
CA SER A 340 13.86 -11.88 18.46
C SER A 340 12.91 -12.30 19.58
N GLU A 341 11.66 -12.62 19.26
CA GLU A 341 10.62 -12.88 20.27
C GLU A 341 10.84 -14.20 21.04
N LEU A 342 11.35 -15.24 20.40
CA LEU A 342 11.67 -16.52 21.05
C LEU A 342 13.12 -16.59 21.50
N GLY A 343 14.06 -15.94 20.78
CA GLY A 343 15.46 -15.88 21.17
C GLY A 343 15.68 -15.12 22.47
N GLN A 344 14.84 -14.12 22.79
CA GLN A 344 14.85 -13.48 24.11
C GLN A 344 14.44 -14.43 25.24
N ILE A 345 13.58 -15.41 24.98
CA ILE A 345 13.11 -16.38 26.00
C ILE A 345 14.08 -17.53 26.16
N TYR A 346 14.51 -18.12 25.04
CA TYR A 346 15.21 -19.40 25.00
C TYR A 346 16.71 -19.25 24.77
N GLY A 347 17.16 -18.06 24.33
CA GLY A 347 18.57 -17.77 24.09
C GLY A 347 19.36 -17.74 25.38
N LYS A 348 20.43 -18.54 25.45
CA LYS A 348 21.25 -18.66 26.67
C LYS A 348 22.36 -17.62 26.74
N LYS A 349 22.99 -17.32 25.60
CA LYS A 349 24.14 -16.42 25.49
C LYS A 349 23.96 -15.46 24.31
N PRO A 350 23.25 -14.33 24.48
CA PRO A 350 23.12 -13.31 23.45
C PRO A 350 24.50 -12.69 23.18
N ILE A 351 24.86 -12.53 21.90
CA ILE A 351 26.12 -11.91 21.48
C ILE A 351 25.87 -10.76 20.51
N LEU A 352 26.68 -9.70 20.59
CA LEU A 352 26.72 -8.67 19.56
C LEU A 352 27.68 -9.10 18.44
N ILE A 353 27.18 -9.21 17.20
CA ILE A 353 28.00 -9.63 16.04
C ILE A 353 29.19 -8.69 15.81
N THR A 354 29.03 -7.39 16.09
CA THR A 354 30.07 -6.37 15.87
C THR A 354 31.26 -6.48 16.82
N SER A 355 31.05 -7.00 18.04
CA SER A 355 32.09 -7.10 19.06
C SER A 355 32.40 -8.55 19.49
N MET A 356 31.58 -9.50 19.06
CA MET A 356 31.58 -10.90 19.49
C MET A 356 31.51 -11.08 21.02
N LYS A 357 31.05 -10.06 21.75
CA LYS A 357 30.91 -10.09 23.22
C LYS A 357 29.51 -10.53 23.62
N SER A 358 29.42 -11.27 24.72
CA SER A 358 28.16 -11.60 25.37
C SER A 358 27.52 -10.33 25.94
N VAL A 359 26.22 -10.17 25.71
CA VAL A 359 25.45 -9.01 26.18
C VAL A 359 24.17 -9.44 26.90
N PRO A 360 23.57 -8.56 27.72
CA PRO A 360 22.29 -8.85 28.36
C PRO A 360 21.17 -9.13 27.35
N ILE A 361 20.20 -9.94 27.77
CA ILE A 361 18.98 -10.23 26.99
C ILE A 361 18.24 -8.92 26.71
N GLY A 362 17.76 -8.75 25.48
CA GLY A 362 17.04 -7.54 25.06
C GLY A 362 17.94 -6.40 24.56
N THR A 363 19.25 -6.60 24.51
CA THR A 363 20.17 -5.65 23.87
C THR A 363 19.89 -5.57 22.37
N ASP A 364 19.67 -4.36 21.86
CA ASP A 364 19.41 -4.12 20.44
C ASP A 364 20.56 -4.64 19.56
N GLY A 365 20.22 -5.41 18.53
CA GLY A 365 21.19 -6.01 17.60
C GLY A 365 21.90 -7.27 18.13
N ALA A 366 21.59 -7.74 19.33
CA ALA A 366 22.13 -9.00 19.85
C ALA A 366 21.42 -10.21 19.23
N ILE A 367 22.19 -11.27 18.94
CA ILE A 367 21.67 -12.55 18.43
C ILE A 367 21.99 -13.69 19.39
N SER A 368 21.15 -14.73 19.39
CA SER A 368 21.41 -15.99 20.08
C SER A 368 21.31 -17.15 19.10
N ILE A 369 22.07 -18.22 19.32
CA ILE A 369 22.04 -19.41 18.45
C ILE A 369 20.64 -20.01 18.41
N GLU A 370 19.99 -20.13 19.56
CA GLU A 370 18.62 -20.65 19.66
C GLU A 370 17.63 -19.77 18.91
N GLY A 371 17.75 -18.45 19.03
CA GLY A 371 16.94 -17.49 18.28
C GLY A 371 17.16 -17.61 16.78
N THR A 372 18.40 -17.70 16.33
CA THR A 372 18.75 -17.87 14.91
C THR A 372 18.21 -19.18 14.35
N ILE A 373 18.35 -20.32 15.05
CA ILE A 373 17.81 -21.61 14.60
C ILE A 373 16.28 -21.55 14.46
N LEU A 374 15.59 -20.98 15.46
CA LEU A 374 14.12 -20.79 15.40
C LEU A 374 13.72 -19.85 14.27
N GLY A 375 14.51 -18.80 14.03
CA GLY A 375 14.36 -17.92 12.87
C GLY A 375 14.45 -18.69 11.55
N VAL A 376 15.54 -19.43 11.33
CA VAL A 376 15.76 -20.22 10.09
C VAL A 376 14.62 -21.23 9.90
N ALA A 377 14.21 -21.92 10.96
CA ALA A 377 13.08 -22.85 10.92
C ALA A 377 11.78 -22.16 10.49
N SER A 378 11.53 -20.94 10.96
CA SER A 378 10.35 -20.16 10.56
C SER A 378 10.40 -19.68 9.11
N ALA A 379 11.59 -19.28 8.61
CA ALA A 379 11.76 -18.92 7.19
C ALA A 379 11.58 -20.14 6.27
N ALA A 380 12.14 -21.29 6.67
CA ALA A 380 11.97 -22.55 5.95
C ALA A 380 10.50 -23.00 5.93
N LEU A 381 9.76 -22.80 7.02
CA LEU A 381 8.31 -23.06 7.07
C LEU A 381 7.56 -22.19 6.06
N VAL A 382 7.85 -20.88 5.99
CA VAL A 382 7.23 -19.97 5.01
C VAL A 382 7.59 -20.36 3.57
N GLY A 383 8.85 -20.75 3.31
CA GLY A 383 9.28 -21.23 2.00
C GLY A 383 8.59 -22.54 1.59
N ALA A 384 8.46 -23.49 2.52
CA ALA A 384 7.76 -24.75 2.29
C ALA A 384 6.26 -24.53 2.04
N GLU A 385 5.62 -23.65 2.83
CA GLU A 385 4.24 -23.23 2.62
C GLU A 385 4.06 -22.64 1.21
N ALA A 386 4.94 -21.73 0.79
CA ALA A 386 4.86 -21.12 -0.53
C ALA A 386 5.00 -22.14 -1.67
N TYR A 387 5.85 -23.15 -1.51
CA TYR A 387 5.96 -24.26 -2.47
C TYR A 387 4.67 -25.08 -2.54
N LEU A 388 4.09 -25.44 -1.38
CA LEU A 388 2.83 -26.19 -1.32
C LEU A 388 1.66 -25.41 -1.93
N LEU A 389 1.70 -24.08 -1.84
CA LEU A 389 0.71 -23.18 -2.45
C LEU A 389 0.99 -22.86 -3.92
N HIS A 390 2.00 -23.51 -4.54
CA HIS A 390 2.41 -23.30 -5.93
C HIS A 390 2.81 -21.84 -6.26
N LEU A 391 3.28 -21.08 -5.27
CA LEU A 391 3.79 -19.73 -5.49
C LEU A 391 5.23 -19.71 -6.00
N ILE A 392 6.03 -20.70 -5.61
CA ILE A 392 7.45 -20.82 -5.98
C ILE A 392 7.82 -22.26 -6.30
N SER A 393 8.91 -22.45 -7.04
CA SER A 393 9.49 -23.78 -7.28
C SER A 393 10.21 -24.33 -6.03
N LEU A 394 10.40 -25.66 -5.98
CA LEU A 394 11.13 -26.33 -4.89
C LEU A 394 12.56 -25.78 -4.73
N SER A 395 13.25 -25.51 -5.85
CA SER A 395 14.60 -24.93 -5.85
C SER A 395 14.65 -23.52 -5.26
N SER A 396 13.54 -22.77 -5.35
CA SER A 396 13.45 -21.40 -4.84
C SER A 396 13.35 -21.33 -3.31
N ILE A 397 13.03 -22.44 -2.62
CA ILE A 397 12.99 -22.47 -1.15
C ILE A 397 14.38 -22.12 -0.58
N ILE A 398 15.45 -22.62 -1.19
CA ILE A 398 16.82 -22.32 -0.74
C ILE A 398 17.11 -20.83 -0.85
N ILE A 399 16.68 -20.20 -1.95
CA ILE A 399 16.84 -18.75 -2.16
C ILE A 399 16.08 -17.98 -1.07
N VAL A 400 14.83 -18.38 -0.78
CA VAL A 400 13.99 -17.76 0.25
C VAL A 400 14.59 -17.88 1.65
N VAL A 401 15.22 -19.01 1.98
CA VAL A 401 15.80 -19.24 3.31
C VAL A 401 17.13 -18.51 3.50
N ILE A 402 17.90 -18.32 2.42
CA ILE A 402 19.19 -17.61 2.45
C ILE A 402 19.01 -16.08 2.45
N ALA A 403 17.97 -15.59 1.76
CA ALA A 403 17.63 -14.17 1.68
C ALA A 403 17.08 -13.62 3.01
#